data_AF-A0A920NRI4-F1
#
_entry.id   AF-A0A920NRI4-F1
#
_cell.length_a   1.000
_cell.length_b   1.000
_cell.length_c   1.000
_cell.angle_alpha   90.00
_cell.angle_beta   90.00
_cell.angle_gamma   90.00
#
_symmetry.space_group_name_H-M   'P 1'
#
loop_
_entity.id
_entity.type
_entity.pdbx_description
1 polymer ?
#
loop_
_entity_poly.entity_id
_entity_poly.type
_entity_poly.pdbx_seq_one_letter_code
_entity_poly.pdbx_strand_id
1 'polypeptide(L)' 'MSEIDGIEKFGDTKRGVRTMVVEADDGESKKYRIPYGKHVIVHKHDRILAGTQLCEGSTSPMDILKILGLEKRANIW' A
#
# COMPACT_ATOMS: atom_id res chain seq x y z
N MET A 1 -5.61 -2.54 5.45
CA MET A 1 -4.92 -2.69 6.75
C MET A 1 -3.53 -3.23 6.51
N SER A 2 -2.55 -2.88 7.35
CA SER A 2 -1.21 -3.45 7.29
C SER A 2 -1.24 -4.92 7.72
N GLU A 3 -0.41 -5.76 7.11
CA GLU A 3 -0.22 -7.16 7.50
C GLU A 3 1.02 -7.38 8.38
N ILE A 4 1.88 -6.36 8.48
CA ILE A 4 3.11 -6.41 9.27
C ILE A 4 3.13 -5.24 10.24
N ASP A 5 3.84 -5.42 11.36
CA ASP A 5 4.28 -4.30 12.18
C ASP A 5 5.54 -3.68 11.58
N GLY A 6 5.69 -2.37 11.75
CA GLY A 6 6.81 -1.64 11.20
C GLY A 6 6.62 -0.13 11.20
N ILE A 7 7.47 0.54 10.43
CA ILE A 7 7.47 1.99 10.29
C ILE A 7 7.12 2.34 8.85
N GLU A 8 6.31 3.37 8.66
CA GLU A 8 6.05 3.94 7.35
C GLU A 8 7.35 4.47 6.72
N LYS A 9 7.63 3.98 5.51
CA LYS A 9 8.73 4.41 4.66
C LYS A 9 8.17 4.94 3.34
N PHE A 10 8.75 6.07 2.91
CA PHE A 10 8.43 6.80 1.68
C PHE A 10 8.08 5.86 0.53
N GLY A 11 6.85 5.97 0.02
CA GLY A 11 6.46 5.32 -1.21
C GLY A 11 6.24 6.29 -2.36
N ASP A 12 6.45 5.79 -3.57
CA ASP A 12 6.42 6.57 -4.81
C ASP A 12 4.98 6.72 -5.32
N THR A 13 4.66 7.89 -5.90
CA THR A 13 3.36 8.13 -6.55
C THR A 13 3.52 8.01 -8.06
N LYS A 14 2.90 6.98 -8.66
CA LYS A 14 2.90 6.79 -10.12
C LYS A 14 1.48 6.75 -10.66
N ARG A 15 1.22 7.54 -11.71
CA ARG A 15 -0.08 7.57 -12.43
C ARG A 15 -1.30 7.71 -11.49
N GLY A 16 -1.20 8.57 -10.48
CA GLY A 16 -2.26 8.81 -9.50
C GLY A 16 -2.36 7.76 -8.38
N VAL A 17 -1.67 6.63 -8.47
CA VAL A 17 -1.61 5.63 -7.39
C VAL A 17 -0.44 5.96 -6.47
N ARG A 18 -0.74 6.14 -5.18
CA ARG A 18 0.28 6.30 -4.13
C ARG A 18 0.76 4.93 -3.69
N THR A 19 2.05 4.69 -3.69
CA THR A 19 2.62 3.53 -3.00
C THR A 19 3.00 3.97 -1.59
N MET A 20 2.83 3.09 -0.62
CA MET A 20 3.28 3.21 0.77
C MET A 20 4.09 1.97 1.10
N VAL A 21 5.20 2.11 1.79
CA VAL A 21 6.02 0.97 2.20
C VAL A 21 6.02 0.92 3.71
N VAL A 22 5.74 -0.23 4.29
CA VAL A 22 5.94 -0.47 5.72
C VAL A 22 7.17 -1.34 5.84
N GLU A 23 8.13 -0.94 6.66
CA GLU A 23 9.35 -1.69 6.93
C GLU A 23 9.31 -2.17 8.38
N ALA A 24 9.36 -3.49 8.56
CA ALA A 24 9.46 -4.16 9.85
C ALA A 24 10.88 -4.03 10.42
N ASP A 25 11.00 -4.23 11.72
CA ASP A 25 12.31 -4.17 12.42
C ASP A 25 13.26 -5.28 11.95
N ASP A 26 12.72 -6.43 11.54
CA ASP A 26 13.47 -7.57 11.01
C ASP A 26 14.02 -7.32 9.58
N GLY A 27 13.73 -6.16 8.98
CA GLY A 27 14.15 -5.79 7.63
C GLY A 27 13.19 -6.24 6.52
N GLU A 28 12.11 -6.95 6.87
CA GLU A 28 11.02 -7.22 5.94
C GLU A 28 10.30 -5.93 5.56
N SER A 29 10.00 -5.72 4.27
CA SER A 29 9.23 -4.56 3.83
C SER A 29 8.05 -4.97 2.97
N LYS A 30 6.90 -4.34 3.24
CA LYS A 30 5.64 -4.63 2.56
C LYS A 30 5.10 -3.37 1.90
N LYS A 31 4.79 -3.49 0.62
CA LYS A 31 4.33 -2.36 -0.21
C LYS A 31 2.82 -2.39 -0.36
N TYR A 32 2.18 -1.27 -0.03
CA TYR A 32 0.75 -1.04 -0.15
C TYR A 32 0.49 0.00 -1.22
N ARG A 33 -0.46 -0.24 -2.12
CA ARG A 33 -0.88 0.74 -3.12
C ARG A 33 -2.21 1.35 -2.69
N ILE A 34 -2.22 2.67 -2.58
CA ILE A 34 -3.36 3.48 -2.20
C ILE A 34 -3.89 4.14 -3.48
N PRO A 35 -5.11 3.79 -3.93
CA PRO A 35 -5.68 4.35 -5.15
C PRO A 35 -5.90 5.87 -5.03
N TYR A 36 -5.93 6.53 -6.19
CA TYR A 36 -6.17 7.97 -6.26
C TYR A 36 -7.51 8.34 -5.62
N GLY A 37 -7.53 9.44 -4.85
CA GLY A 37 -8.73 9.92 -4.17
C GLY A 37 -9.03 9.26 -2.81
N LYS A 38 -8.23 8.29 -2.37
CA LYS A 38 -8.28 7.78 -0.98
C LYS A 38 -7.45 8.65 -0.05
N HIS A 39 -8.05 9.03 1.08
CA HIS A 39 -7.36 9.82 2.10
C HIS A 39 -6.44 8.92 2.92
N VAL A 40 -5.13 9.19 2.89
CA VAL A 40 -4.13 8.46 3.68
C VAL A 40 -4.22 8.98 5.11
N ILE A 41 -4.32 8.08 6.09
CA ILE A 41 -4.46 8.45 7.51
C ILE A 41 -3.19 8.21 8.33
N VAL A 42 -2.22 7.49 7.76
CA VAL A 42 -0.90 7.29 8.38
C VAL A 42 0.12 8.25 7.78
N HIS A 43 1.08 8.68 8.61
CA HIS A 43 2.10 9.63 8.22
C HIS A 43 3.49 8.98 8.17
N LYS A 44 4.42 9.67 7.54
CA LYS A 44 5.81 9.24 7.49
C LYS A 44 6.38 9.12 8.90
N HIS A 45 7.12 8.05 9.16
CA HIS A 45 7.68 7.69 10.47
C HIS A 45 6.64 7.27 11.53
N ASP A 46 5.38 7.09 11.13
CA ASP A 46 4.38 6.54 12.03
C ASP A 46 4.61 5.03 12.23
N ARG A 47 4.36 4.56 13.46
CA ARG A 47 4.50 3.15 13.81
C ARG A 47 3.22 2.42 13.48
N ILE A 48 3.28 1.59 12.45
CA ILE A 48 2.15 0.83 11.92
C ILE A 48 2.21 -0.56 12.53
N LEU A 49 1.14 -0.98 13.20
CA LEU A 49 0.97 -2.36 13.68
C LEU A 49 0.23 -3.19 12.63
N ALA A 50 0.41 -4.51 12.64
CA ALA A 50 -0.46 -5.40 11.88
C ALA A 50 -1.94 -5.15 12.24
N GLY A 51 -2.80 -5.03 11.24
CA GLY A 51 -4.20 -4.61 11.38
C GLY A 51 -4.45 -3.10 11.30
N THR A 52 -3.41 -2.26 11.37
CA THR A 52 -3.57 -0.80 11.31
C THR A 52 -4.11 -0.36 9.95
N GLN A 53 -5.06 0.56 9.95
CA GLN A 53 -5.63 1.10 8.73
C GLN A 53 -4.71 2.18 8.13
N LEU A 54 -4.43 2.09 6.83
CA LEU A 54 -3.48 2.99 6.15
C LEU A 54 -4.17 4.17 5.43
N CYS A 55 -5.42 3.98 4.98
CA CYS A 55 -6.22 5.01 4.33
C CYS A 55 -7.71 4.82 4.63
N GLU A 56 -8.53 5.83 4.34
CA GLU A 56 -9.99 5.77 4.54
C GLU A 56 -10.67 4.73 3.63
N GLY A 57 -11.35 3.79 4.25
CA GLY A 57 -12.00 2.65 3.61
C GLY A 57 -11.13 1.38 3.59
N SER A 58 -11.79 0.23 3.46
CA SER A 58 -11.16 -1.09 3.55
C SER A 58 -10.22 -1.35 2.37
N THR A 59 -8.95 -0.96 2.49
CA THR A 59 -7.88 -1.47 1.61
C THR A 59 -7.52 -2.86 2.12
N SER A 60 -8.23 -3.89 1.65
CA SER A 60 -7.84 -5.26 1.95
C SER A 60 -6.55 -5.58 1.18
N PRO A 61 -5.59 -6.33 1.75
CA PRO A 61 -4.36 -6.69 1.05
C PRO A 61 -4.60 -7.38 -0.30
N MET A 62 -5.70 -8.15 -0.39
CA MET A 62 -6.14 -8.79 -1.64
C MET A 62 -6.55 -7.77 -2.73
N ASP A 63 -7.15 -6.64 -2.35
CA ASP A 63 -7.53 -5.58 -3.29
C ASP A 63 -6.29 -4.82 -3.80
N ILE A 64 -5.25 -4.74 -2.97
CA ILE A 64 -3.95 -4.15 -3.32
C ILE A 64 -3.20 -5.05 -4.31
N LEU A 65 -3.27 -6.38 -4.15
CA LEU A 65 -2.66 -7.35 -5.06
C LEU A 65 -3.32 -7.32 -6.46
N LYS A 66 -4.65 -7.12 -6.55
CA LYS A 66 -5.37 -7.06 -7.83
C LYS A 66 -4.90 -5.92 -8.76
N ILE A 67 -4.46 -4.80 -8.21
CA ILE A 67 -3.99 -3.64 -9.01
C ILE A 67 -2.67 -3.96 -9.73
N LEU A 68 -1.87 -4.92 -9.25
CA LEU A 68 -0.66 -5.39 -9.96
C LEU A 68 -0.99 -6.22 -11.22
N GLY A 69 -2.22 -6.73 -11.36
CA GLY A 69 -2.65 -7.55 -12.50
C GLY A 69 -3.39 -6.81 -13.62
N LEU A 70 -3.91 -5.61 -13.37
CA LEU A 70 -4.78 -4.89 -14.32
C LEU A 70 -4.03 -4.10 -15.41
N GLU A 71 -2.69 -4.12 -15.43
CA GLU A 71 -1.87 -3.70 -16.59
C GLU A 71 -1.34 -4.88 -17.45
N LYS A 72 -1.91 -6.08 -17.31
CA LYS A 72 -1.82 -7.13 -18.35
C LYS A 72 -3.15 -7.32 -19.07
N ARG A 73 -3.62 -6.27 -19.76
CA ARG A 73 -4.43 -6.50 -20.97
C ARG A 73 -3.47 -6.46 -22.14
N ALA A 74 -2.88 -7.63 -22.41
CA ALA A 74 -2.22 -7.91 -23.67
C ALA A 74 -3.24 -7.71 -24.80
N ASN A 75 -2.84 -6.87 -25.74
CA ASN A 75 -3.48 -6.67 -27.02
C ASN A 75 -3.23 -7.93 -27.87
N ILE A 76 -4.27 -8.71 -28.21
CA ILE A 76 -4.24 -9.67 -29.33
C ILE A 76 -5.67 -9.92 -29.86
N TRP A 77 -5.99 -9.24 -30.97
CA TRP A 77 -6.64 -9.81 -32.15
C TRP A 77 -5.90 -9.26 -33.36
#